data_AF-A0A1S9M5I1-F1
#
_entry.id   AF-A0A1S9M5I1-F1
#
_cell.length_a   1.000
_cell.length_b   1.000
_cell.length_c   1.000
_cell.angle_alpha   90.00
_cell.angle_beta   90.00
_cell.angle_gamma   90.00
#
_symmetry.space_group_name_H-M   'P 1'
#
loop_
_entity.id
_entity.type
_entity.pdbx_description
1 polymer ?
#
loop_
_entity_poly.entity_id
_entity_poly.type
_entity_poly.pdbx_seq_one_letter_code
_entity_poly.pdbx_strand_id
1 'polypeptide(L)'
;MYEIKKITFQKIILNILITILFLLSAVTCFEPQYFSIKGIRIIDILLGILLLLFNYYFVFVNFKKNSGLKKFFFLIETCLLSLISGSLFLSFLITNVFVKKLLNLSNIISYILMIHCFISLHLFGWKNNKMNIWSLNGYLVTFGTSCFLLGKNIDFSYIILRIFSVLFGFLFLFYLFIVINQIFNYNKITVK
;
A
#
# COMPACT_ATOMS: atom_id res chain seq x y z
N MET A 1 -37.33 4.45 14.05
CA MET A 1 -37.46 4.14 12.59
C MET A 1 -36.72 5.15 11.71
N TYR A 2 -36.83 6.46 11.95
CA TYR A 2 -36.09 7.50 11.19
C TYR A 2 -34.56 7.42 11.32
N GLU A 3 -34.03 7.21 12.54
CA GLU A 3 -32.59 7.08 12.77
C GLU A 3 -31.97 5.88 12.06
N ILE A 4 -32.66 4.73 12.09
CA ILE A 4 -32.24 3.50 11.39
C ILE A 4 -32.17 3.76 9.87
N LYS A 5 -33.15 4.45 9.29
CA LYS A 5 -33.13 4.82 7.85
C LYS A 5 -31.98 5.76 7.51
N LYS A 6 -31.66 6.73 8.37
CA LYS A 6 -30.55 7.69 8.19
C LYS A 6 -29.17 7.01 8.23
N ILE A 7 -28.95 6.12 9.20
CA ILE A 7 -27.71 5.34 9.33
C ILE A 7 -27.50 4.45 8.10
N THR A 8 -28.57 3.82 7.61
CA THR A 8 -28.52 2.95 6.42
C THR A 8 -28.17 3.74 5.15
N PHE A 9 -28.74 4.93 4.97
CA PHE A 9 -28.47 5.79 3.82
C PHE A 9 -27.02 6.34 3.82
N GLN A 10 -26.51 6.76 4.97
CA GLN A 10 -25.12 7.20 5.10
C GLN A 10 -24.13 6.09 4.74
N LYS A 11 -24.43 4.85 5.14
CA LYS A 11 -23.61 3.68 4.81
C LYS A 11 -23.58 3.39 3.30
N ILE A 12 -24.71 3.57 2.62
CA ILE A 12 -24.80 3.42 1.15
C ILE A 12 -23.91 4.48 0.46
N ILE A 13 -24.03 5.76 0.85
CA ILE A 13 -23.20 6.84 0.29
C ILE A 13 -21.72 6.57 0.49
N LEU A 14 -21.32 6.15 1.70
CA LEU A 14 -19.92 5.81 1.99
C LEU A 14 -19.42 4.69 1.07
N ASN A 15 -20.19 3.63 0.89
CA ASN A 15 -19.80 2.53 -0.01
C ASN A 15 -19.74 2.96 -1.47
N ILE A 16 -20.63 3.87 -1.92
CA ILE A 16 -20.54 4.45 -3.27
C ILE A 16 -19.23 5.23 -3.45
N LEU A 17 -18.85 6.06 -2.47
CA LEU A 17 -17.59 6.82 -2.51
C LEU A 17 -16.38 5.88 -2.56
N ILE A 18 -16.40 4.80 -1.75
CA ILE A 18 -15.34 3.78 -1.75
C ILE A 18 -15.26 3.07 -3.11
N THR A 19 -16.41 2.70 -3.70
CA THR A 19 -16.47 2.09 -5.04
C THR A 19 -15.83 3.00 -6.09
N ILE A 20 -16.20 4.30 -6.09
CA ILE A 20 -15.63 5.28 -7.02
C ILE A 20 -14.12 5.43 -6.81
N LEU A 21 -13.66 5.46 -5.56
CA LEU A 21 -12.24 5.53 -5.23
C LEU A 21 -11.46 4.32 -5.77
N PHE A 22 -12.00 3.10 -5.64
CA PHE A 22 -11.35 1.90 -6.19
C PHE A 22 -11.33 1.90 -7.71
N LEU A 23 -12.40 2.38 -8.37
CA LEU A 23 -12.40 2.55 -9.81
C LEU A 23 -11.31 3.52 -10.27
N LEU A 24 -11.24 4.71 -9.65
CA LEU A 24 -10.21 5.71 -9.96
C LEU A 24 -8.81 5.14 -9.71
N SER A 25 -8.61 4.41 -8.61
CA SER A 25 -7.34 3.75 -8.28
C SER A 25 -6.96 2.69 -9.32
N ALA A 26 -7.92 1.89 -9.79
CA ALA A 26 -7.69 0.87 -10.81
C ALA A 26 -7.25 1.50 -12.14
N VAL A 27 -7.95 2.55 -12.59
CA VAL A 27 -7.69 3.21 -13.87
C VAL A 27 -6.38 4.01 -13.82
N THR A 28 -6.10 4.73 -12.72
CA THR A 28 -4.84 5.47 -12.53
C THR A 28 -3.62 4.54 -12.47
N CYS A 29 -3.75 3.35 -11.88
CA CYS A 29 -2.72 2.32 -11.91
C CYS A 29 -2.57 1.68 -13.31
N PHE A 30 -3.65 1.60 -14.09
CA PHE A 30 -3.62 1.03 -15.44
C PHE A 30 -2.81 1.94 -16.37
N GLU A 31 -3.15 3.22 -16.44
CA GLU A 31 -2.45 4.20 -17.29
C GLU A 31 -2.02 5.44 -16.50
N PRO A 32 -0.88 5.41 -15.80
CA PRO A 32 -0.47 6.47 -14.89
C PRO A 32 -0.17 7.82 -15.58
N GLN A 33 0.11 7.81 -16.89
CA GLN A 33 0.50 9.00 -17.66
C GLN A 33 -0.66 9.99 -17.86
N TYR A 34 -1.89 9.48 -18.03
CA TYR A 34 -3.07 10.33 -18.30
C TYR A 34 -3.59 11.04 -17.05
N PHE A 35 -3.16 10.63 -15.85
CA PHE A 35 -3.64 11.17 -14.58
C PHE A 35 -2.59 12.06 -13.91
N SER A 36 -2.20 13.13 -14.61
CA SER A 36 -1.28 14.14 -14.09
C SER A 36 -1.85 15.56 -14.20
N ILE A 37 -1.71 16.34 -13.13
CA ILE A 37 -2.14 17.74 -13.07
C ILE A 37 -0.92 18.58 -12.65
N LYS A 38 -0.43 19.45 -13.55
CA LYS A 38 0.73 20.32 -13.30
C LYS A 38 1.97 19.54 -12.78
N GLY A 39 2.22 18.36 -13.35
CA GLY A 39 3.34 17.50 -12.95
C GLY A 39 3.10 16.64 -11.70
N ILE A 40 2.00 16.86 -10.97
CA ILE A 40 1.57 15.99 -9.88
C ILE A 40 0.86 14.79 -10.48
N ARG A 41 1.41 13.60 -10.31
CA ARG A 41 0.78 12.35 -10.76
C ARG A 41 -0.08 11.79 -9.64
N ILE A 42 -1.36 11.55 -9.93
CA ILE A 42 -2.32 11.01 -8.93
C ILE A 42 -1.84 9.65 -8.39
N ILE A 43 -1.16 8.87 -9.23
CA ILE A 43 -0.56 7.59 -8.83
C ILE A 43 0.47 7.72 -7.70
N ASP A 44 1.28 8.79 -7.69
CA ASP A 44 2.31 8.97 -6.66
C ASP A 44 1.65 9.25 -5.30
N ILE A 45 0.58 10.04 -5.30
CA ILE A 45 -0.24 10.31 -4.11
C ILE A 45 -0.88 9.02 -3.60
N LEU A 46 -1.49 8.23 -4.50
CA LEU A 46 -2.12 6.96 -4.15
C LEU A 46 -1.12 5.98 -3.52
N LEU A 47 0.06 5.83 -4.13
CA LEU A 47 1.13 4.98 -3.63
C LEU A 47 1.67 5.49 -2.28
N GLY A 48 1.82 6.81 -2.12
CA GLY A 48 2.19 7.43 -0.84
C GLY A 48 1.21 7.07 0.28
N ILE A 49 -0.10 7.18 0.02
CA ILE A 49 -1.15 6.80 0.97
C ILE A 49 -1.08 5.31 1.27
N LEU A 50 -0.96 4.46 0.25
CA LEU A 50 -0.87 3.01 0.41
C LEU A 50 0.33 2.61 1.28
N LEU A 51 1.47 3.26 1.09
CA LEU A 51 2.68 3.06 1.89
C LEU A 51 2.50 3.53 3.35
N LEU A 52 1.77 4.63 3.60
CA LEU A 52 1.46 5.04 4.97
C LEU A 52 0.55 4.03 5.67
N LEU A 53 -0.45 3.51 4.97
CA LEU A 53 -1.32 2.46 5.49
C LEU A 53 -0.52 1.20 5.79
N PHE A 54 0.33 0.76 4.86
CA PHE A 54 1.23 -0.38 5.07
C PHE A 54 2.13 -0.17 6.29
N ASN A 55 2.80 0.98 6.37
CA ASN A 55 3.67 1.34 7.49
C ASN A 55 2.91 1.32 8.82
N TYR A 56 1.71 1.90 8.86
CA TYR A 56 0.88 1.92 10.06
C TYR A 56 0.53 0.51 10.53
N TYR A 57 -0.04 -0.33 9.65
CA TYR A 57 -0.56 -1.64 10.02
C TYR A 57 0.55 -2.67 10.31
N PHE A 58 1.63 -2.67 9.52
CA PHE A 58 2.65 -3.72 9.61
C PHE A 58 3.85 -3.35 10.47
N VAL A 59 4.26 -2.08 10.52
CA VAL A 59 5.51 -1.68 11.17
C VAL A 59 5.23 -0.89 12.44
N PHE A 60 4.38 0.13 12.38
CA PHE A 60 4.12 1.02 13.51
C PHE A 60 3.37 0.32 14.66
N VAL A 61 2.45 -0.60 14.36
CA VAL A 61 1.81 -1.45 15.38
C VAL A 61 2.87 -2.30 16.11
N ASN A 62 3.85 -2.84 15.39
CA ASN A 62 4.95 -3.61 15.98
C ASN A 62 5.93 -2.73 16.77
N PHE A 63 6.18 -1.51 16.31
CA PHE A 63 6.92 -0.50 17.08
C PHE A 63 6.26 -0.22 18.44
N LYS A 64 4.94 -0.03 18.48
CA LYS A 64 4.21 0.24 19.72
C LYS A 64 4.24 -0.94 20.70
N LYS A 65 4.16 -2.17 20.20
CA LYS A 65 4.08 -3.39 21.02
C LYS A 65 5.43 -3.84 21.60
N ASN A 66 6.54 -3.51 20.95
CA ASN A 66 7.86 -4.00 21.36
C ASN A 66 8.61 -2.99 22.24
N SER A 67 9.64 -3.46 22.95
CA SER A 67 10.54 -2.65 23.78
C SER A 67 12.02 -2.90 23.43
N GLY A 68 12.92 -2.06 23.94
CA GLY A 68 14.36 -2.18 23.75
C GLY A 68 14.81 -2.11 22.28
N LEU A 69 15.81 -2.92 21.90
CA LEU A 69 16.39 -2.93 20.56
C LEU A 69 15.37 -3.26 19.45
N LYS A 70 14.39 -4.12 19.71
CA LYS A 70 13.32 -4.45 18.74
C LYS A 70 12.52 -3.21 18.36
N LYS A 71 12.19 -2.39 19.36
CA LYS A 71 11.49 -1.11 19.15
C LYS A 71 12.33 -0.16 18.30
N PHE A 72 13.64 -0.10 18.52
CA PHE A 72 14.54 0.74 17.73
C PHE A 72 14.58 0.35 16.25
N PHE A 73 14.65 -0.94 15.92
CA PHE A 73 14.61 -1.37 14.51
C PHE A 73 13.29 -1.03 13.82
N PHE A 74 12.15 -1.27 14.47
CA PHE A 74 10.85 -0.88 13.90
C PHE A 74 10.67 0.64 13.80
N LEU A 75 11.32 1.43 14.67
CA LEU A 75 11.36 2.89 14.55
C LEU A 75 12.09 3.31 13.27
N ILE A 76 13.28 2.75 13.01
CA ILE A 76 14.05 3.02 11.80
C ILE A 76 13.22 2.70 10.55
N GLU A 77 12.59 1.52 10.53
CA GLU A 77 11.73 1.10 9.43
C GLU A 77 10.55 2.06 9.23
N THR A 78 9.89 2.46 10.32
CA THR A 78 8.77 3.42 10.28
C THR A 78 9.20 4.78 9.73
N CYS A 79 10.37 5.28 10.14
CA CYS A 79 10.92 6.53 9.66
C CYS A 79 11.27 6.46 8.18
N LEU A 80 11.92 5.38 7.73
CA LEU A 80 12.27 5.18 6.32
C LEU A 80 11.02 5.10 5.43
N LEU A 81 10.02 4.32 5.82
CA LEU A 81 8.75 4.22 5.08
C LEU A 81 8.00 5.56 5.04
N SER A 82 7.99 6.31 6.15
CA SER A 82 7.38 7.64 6.19
C SER A 82 8.11 8.64 5.28
N LEU A 83 9.45 8.60 5.24
CA LEU A 83 10.25 9.44 4.35
C LEU A 83 9.99 9.11 2.88
N ILE A 84 9.98 7.82 2.53
CA ILE A 84 9.67 7.36 1.17
C ILE A 84 8.26 7.82 0.77
N SER A 85 7.26 7.61 1.63
CA SER A 85 5.90 8.07 1.35
C SER A 85 5.84 9.60 1.18
N GLY A 86 6.46 10.35 2.09
CA GLY A 86 6.60 11.82 1.99
C GLY A 86 7.21 12.26 0.66
N SER A 87 8.24 11.56 0.20
CA SER A 87 8.91 11.85 -1.07
C SER A 87 8.05 11.59 -2.30
N LEU A 88 7.08 10.66 -2.23
CA LEU A 88 6.11 10.43 -3.31
C LEU A 88 5.12 11.59 -3.41
N PHE A 89 4.66 12.15 -2.28
CA PHE A 89 3.79 13.34 -2.31
C PHE A 89 4.49 14.56 -2.91
N LEU A 90 5.80 14.67 -2.72
CA LEU A 90 6.62 15.78 -3.21
C LEU A 90 7.39 15.42 -4.49
N SER A 91 7.04 14.32 -5.17
CA SER A 91 7.79 13.80 -6.32
C SER A 91 8.00 14.84 -7.43
N PHE A 92 7.01 15.71 -7.63
CA PHE A 92 7.02 16.78 -8.63
C PHE A 92 8.05 17.89 -8.33
N LEU A 93 8.46 18.07 -7.08
CA LEU A 93 9.48 19.05 -6.68
C LEU A 93 10.90 18.49 -6.80
N ILE A 94 11.05 17.17 -6.85
CA ILE A 94 12.35 16.52 -6.92
C ILE A 94 12.87 16.65 -8.34
N THR A 95 13.87 17.49 -8.57
CA THR A 95 14.48 17.68 -9.90
C THR A 95 15.75 16.87 -10.09
N ASN A 96 16.45 16.53 -9.00
CA ASN A 96 17.70 15.79 -9.04
C ASN A 96 17.51 14.37 -9.62
N VAL A 97 18.23 14.07 -10.69
CA VAL A 97 18.13 12.81 -11.44
C VAL A 97 18.49 11.60 -10.58
N PHE A 98 19.50 11.73 -9.70
CA PHE A 98 19.92 10.65 -8.82
C PHE A 98 18.83 10.31 -7.80
N VAL A 99 18.22 11.34 -7.18
CA VAL A 99 17.13 11.16 -6.23
C VAL A 99 15.88 10.58 -6.91
N LYS A 100 15.55 11.05 -8.13
CA LYS A 100 14.47 10.46 -8.93
C LYS A 100 14.71 8.97 -9.21
N LYS A 101 15.94 8.57 -9.52
CA LYS A 101 16.29 7.17 -9.75
C LYS A 101 16.11 6.34 -8.48
N LEU A 102 16.53 6.83 -7.33
CA LEU A 102 16.32 6.15 -6.04
C LEU A 102 14.83 5.98 -5.70
N LEU A 103 14.01 6.98 -6.06
CA LEU A 103 12.58 7.00 -5.83
C LEU A 103 11.75 6.39 -6.97
N ASN A 104 12.39 5.67 -7.90
CA ASN A 104 11.63 4.88 -8.86
C ASN A 104 10.87 3.77 -8.11
N LEU A 105 9.64 3.46 -8.55
CA LEU A 105 8.74 2.55 -7.83
C LEU A 105 9.37 1.17 -7.61
N SER A 106 10.06 0.62 -8.62
CA SER A 106 10.83 -0.61 -8.47
C SER A 106 11.87 -0.55 -7.36
N ASN A 107 12.65 0.52 -7.31
CA ASN A 107 13.69 0.69 -6.30
C ASN A 107 13.08 0.87 -4.92
N ILE A 108 12.01 1.68 -4.80
CA ILE A 108 11.26 1.85 -3.56
C ILE A 108 10.83 0.48 -3.01
N ILE A 109 10.19 -0.35 -3.84
CA ILE A 109 9.70 -1.66 -3.39
C ILE A 109 10.84 -2.57 -2.99
N SER A 110 11.92 -2.61 -3.77
CA SER A 110 13.09 -3.40 -3.40
C SER A 110 13.74 -2.92 -2.11
N TYR A 111 13.82 -1.61 -1.86
CA TYR A 111 14.34 -1.07 -0.59
C TYR A 111 13.46 -1.47 0.59
N ILE A 112 12.14 -1.36 0.45
CA ILE A 112 11.18 -1.73 1.50
C ILE A 112 11.33 -3.21 1.84
N LEU A 113 11.32 -4.09 0.83
CA LEU A 113 11.46 -5.53 1.03
C LEU A 113 12.81 -5.87 1.66
N MET A 114 13.89 -5.26 1.17
CA MET A 114 15.24 -5.48 1.71
C MET A 114 15.33 -5.09 3.19
N ILE A 115 14.87 -3.90 3.57
CA ILE A 115 14.90 -3.42 4.96
C ILE A 115 14.00 -4.29 5.84
N HIS A 116 12.77 -4.55 5.41
CA HIS A 116 11.81 -5.35 6.17
C HIS A 116 12.33 -6.77 6.42
N CYS A 117 12.91 -7.41 5.40
CA CYS A 117 13.48 -8.74 5.53
C CYS A 117 14.74 -8.74 6.40
N PHE A 118 15.61 -7.75 6.26
CA PHE A 118 16.81 -7.62 7.10
C PHE A 118 16.45 -7.51 8.58
N ILE A 119 15.50 -6.63 8.92
CA ILE A 119 15.03 -6.46 10.31
C ILE A 119 14.39 -7.74 10.81
N SER A 120 13.54 -8.39 10.01
CA SER A 120 12.86 -9.62 10.39
C SER A 120 13.84 -10.78 10.63
N LEU A 121 14.82 -10.97 9.74
CA LEU A 121 15.87 -11.97 9.89
C LEU A 121 16.74 -11.69 11.13
N HIS A 122 17.09 -10.43 11.37
CA HIS A 122 17.89 -10.04 12.53
C HIS A 122 17.15 -10.26 13.86
N LEU A 123 15.87 -9.87 13.93
CA LEU A 123 15.08 -9.91 15.16
C LEU A 123 14.52 -11.29 15.48
N PHE A 124 14.17 -12.09 14.47
CA PHE A 124 13.46 -13.36 14.64
C PHE A 124 14.27 -14.58 14.18
N GLY A 125 15.11 -14.44 13.16
CA GLY A 125 15.84 -15.54 12.54
C GLY A 125 17.08 -15.98 13.31
N TRP A 126 17.95 -15.04 13.72
CA TRP A 126 19.26 -15.39 14.30
C TRP A 126 19.23 -15.60 15.81
N LYS A 127 18.52 -14.75 16.55
CA LYS A 127 18.64 -14.69 18.02
C LYS A 127 17.62 -15.51 18.81
N ASN A 128 16.52 -15.96 18.19
CA ASN A 128 15.32 -16.33 18.95
C ASN A 128 14.68 -17.69 18.65
N ASN A 129 15.19 -18.55 17.76
CA ASN A 129 14.68 -19.90 17.43
C ASN A 129 13.15 -20.05 17.20
N LYS A 130 12.39 -18.95 17.11
CA LYS A 130 10.92 -18.95 17.01
C LYS A 130 10.43 -18.95 15.57
N MET A 131 11.33 -18.86 14.61
CA MET A 131 11.00 -18.67 13.21
C MET A 131 11.03 -20.01 12.49
N ASN A 132 9.90 -20.42 11.91
CA ASN A 132 9.80 -21.64 11.12
C ASN A 132 10.77 -21.57 9.92
N ILE A 133 11.37 -22.70 9.55
CA ILE A 133 12.34 -22.83 8.45
C ILE A 133 11.78 -22.30 7.12
N TRP A 134 10.48 -22.53 6.87
CA TRP A 134 9.79 -22.02 5.69
C TRP A 134 9.73 -20.50 5.67
N SER A 135 9.48 -19.89 6.84
CA SER A 135 9.48 -18.44 6.99
C SER A 135 10.89 -17.90 6.77
N LEU A 136 11.89 -18.50 7.42
CA LEU A 136 13.30 -18.13 7.26
C LEU A 136 13.74 -18.14 5.79
N ASN A 137 13.47 -19.24 5.07
CA ASN A 137 13.76 -19.36 3.66
C ASN A 137 13.01 -18.32 2.82
N GLY A 138 11.73 -18.07 3.14
CA GLY A 138 10.94 -17.03 2.48
C GLY A 138 11.60 -15.65 2.59
N TYR A 139 12.03 -15.25 3.79
CA TYR A 139 12.71 -13.97 4.02
C TYR A 139 14.09 -13.90 3.37
N LEU A 140 14.86 -15.00 3.36
CA LEU A 140 16.15 -15.05 2.68
C LEU A 140 16.00 -14.91 1.17
N VAL A 141 15.04 -15.62 0.56
CA VAL A 141 14.75 -15.51 -0.86
C VAL A 141 14.29 -14.10 -1.21
N THR A 142 13.35 -13.53 -0.46
CA THR A 142 12.88 -12.14 -0.70
C THR A 142 13.96 -11.10 -0.49
N PHE A 143 14.84 -11.27 0.50
CA PHE A 143 16.00 -10.40 0.67
C PHE A 143 16.97 -10.51 -0.52
N GLY A 144 17.33 -11.73 -0.91
CA GLY A 144 18.24 -11.99 -2.03
C GLY A 144 17.70 -11.45 -3.36
N THR A 145 16.41 -11.66 -3.65
CA THR A 145 15.76 -11.12 -4.86
C THR A 145 15.73 -9.60 -4.83
N SER A 146 15.45 -8.97 -3.68
CA SER A 146 15.46 -7.51 -3.54
C SER A 146 16.83 -6.91 -3.83
N CYS A 147 17.90 -7.51 -3.27
CA CYS A 147 19.28 -7.11 -3.53
C CYS A 147 19.65 -7.30 -5.01
N PHE A 148 19.26 -8.43 -5.61
CA PHE A 148 19.51 -8.72 -7.03
C PHE A 148 18.81 -7.71 -7.94
N LEU A 149 17.53 -7.40 -7.69
CA LEU A 149 16.75 -6.44 -8.45
C LEU A 149 17.38 -5.03 -8.40
N LEU A 150 17.83 -4.60 -7.22
CA LEU A 150 18.55 -3.33 -7.04
C LEU A 150 19.89 -3.32 -7.79
N GLY A 151 20.70 -4.38 -7.63
CA GLY A 151 22.01 -4.47 -8.27
C GLY A 151 21.94 -4.50 -9.79
N LYS A 152 20.91 -5.14 -10.35
CA LYS A 152 20.66 -5.19 -11.80
C LYS A 152 19.90 -3.98 -12.34
N ASN A 153 19.39 -3.09 -11.49
CA ASN A 153 18.57 -1.93 -11.88
C ASN A 153 17.39 -2.32 -12.79
N ILE A 154 16.72 -3.44 -12.50
CA ILE A 154 15.58 -3.90 -13.30
C ILE A 154 14.37 -3.03 -12.98
N ASP A 155 13.77 -2.40 -13.99
CA ASP A 155 12.52 -1.67 -13.84
C ASP A 155 11.31 -2.58 -14.11
N PHE A 156 10.60 -2.89 -13.03
CA PHE A 156 9.37 -3.68 -12.99
C PHE A 156 8.17 -2.83 -12.51
N SER A 157 8.30 -1.51 -12.48
CA SER A 157 7.28 -0.57 -12.01
C SER A 157 5.97 -0.76 -12.77
N TYR A 158 6.05 -0.95 -14.09
CA TYR A 158 4.89 -1.23 -14.93
C TYR A 158 4.13 -2.48 -14.52
N ILE A 159 4.84 -3.58 -14.22
CA ILE A 159 4.24 -4.85 -13.80
C ILE A 159 3.50 -4.67 -12.46
N ILE A 160 4.12 -4.00 -11.49
CA ILE A 160 3.51 -3.70 -10.19
C ILE A 160 2.22 -2.90 -10.36
N LEU A 161 2.25 -1.85 -11.17
CA LEU A 161 1.09 -1.00 -11.42
C LEU A 161 -0.05 -1.77 -12.07
N ARG A 162 0.24 -2.68 -13.02
CA ARG A 162 -0.79 -3.57 -13.59
C ARG A 162 -1.37 -4.53 -12.55
N ILE A 163 -0.56 -5.08 -11.66
CA ILE A 163 -1.05 -5.93 -10.55
C ILE A 163 -1.96 -5.12 -9.62
N PHE A 164 -1.57 -3.92 -9.21
CA PHE A 164 -2.42 -3.05 -8.39
C PHE A 164 -3.71 -2.63 -9.11
N SER A 165 -3.64 -2.36 -10.41
CA SER A 165 -4.82 -2.06 -11.22
C SER A 165 -5.84 -3.20 -11.19
N VAL A 166 -5.38 -4.44 -11.37
CA VAL A 166 -6.24 -5.64 -11.29
C VAL A 166 -6.82 -5.82 -9.88
N LEU A 167 -6.01 -5.66 -8.83
CA LEU A 167 -6.46 -5.77 -7.44
C LEU A 167 -7.52 -4.71 -7.11
N PHE A 168 -7.32 -3.45 -7.49
CA PHE A 168 -8.30 -2.40 -7.28
C PHE A 168 -9.55 -2.61 -8.14
N GLY A 169 -9.41 -3.14 -9.36
CA GLY A 169 -10.55 -3.52 -10.20
C GLY A 169 -11.42 -4.61 -9.56
N PHE A 170 -10.80 -5.61 -8.92
CA PHE A 170 -11.53 -6.63 -8.17
C PHE A 170 -12.26 -6.04 -6.96
N LEU A 171 -11.59 -5.16 -6.20
CA LEU A 171 -12.20 -4.46 -5.06
C LEU A 171 -13.36 -3.56 -5.50
N PHE A 172 -13.24 -2.89 -6.65
CA PHE A 172 -14.33 -2.14 -7.25
C PHE A 172 -15.56 -3.02 -7.51
N LEU A 173 -15.37 -4.18 -8.17
CA LEU A 173 -16.48 -5.10 -8.44
C LEU A 173 -17.14 -5.62 -7.15
N PHE A 174 -16.33 -5.96 -6.15
CA PHE A 174 -16.82 -6.40 -4.84
C PHE A 174 -17.67 -5.34 -4.14
N TYR A 175 -17.19 -4.10 -4.07
CA TYR A 175 -17.94 -3.01 -3.43
C TYR A 175 -19.15 -2.57 -4.25
N LEU A 176 -19.09 -2.64 -5.58
CA LEU A 176 -20.23 -2.40 -6.47
C LEU A 176 -21.36 -3.39 -6.16
N PHE A 177 -21.04 -4.68 -6.01
CA PHE A 177 -22.02 -5.70 -5.61
C PHE A 177 -22.67 -5.39 -4.25
N ILE A 178 -21.88 -4.96 -3.26
CA ILE A 178 -22.39 -4.55 -1.95
C ILE A 178 -23.36 -3.37 -2.08
N VAL A 179 -23.00 -2.34 -2.84
CA VAL A 179 -23.83 -1.15 -3.06
C VAL A 179 -25.16 -1.53 -3.70
N ILE A 180 -25.12 -2.34 -4.76
CA ILE A 180 -26.33 -2.81 -5.47
C ILE A 180 -27.27 -3.52 -4.49
N ASN A 181 -26.75 -4.48 -3.70
CA ASN A 181 -27.55 -5.21 -2.73
C ASN A 181 -28.15 -4.30 -1.64
N GLN A 182 -27.40 -3.30 -1.17
CA GLN A 182 -27.89 -2.35 -0.16
C GLN A 182 -29.02 -1.46 -0.70
N ILE A 183 -28.90 -0.99 -1.95
CA ILE A 183 -29.95 -0.19 -2.61
C ILE A 183 -31.22 -1.03 -2.79
N PHE A 184 -31.11 -2.26 -3.29
CA PHE A 184 -32.26 -3.16 -3.44
C PHE A 184 -32.98 -3.43 -2.11
N ASN A 185 -32.22 -3.68 -1.04
CA ASN A 185 -32.79 -3.94 0.29
C ASN A 185 -33.42 -2.69 0.91
N TYR A 186 -32.81 -1.52 0.71
CA TYR A 186 -33.38 -0.25 1.15
C TYR A 186 -34.75 0.01 0.49
N ASN A 187 -34.85 -0.20 -0.83
CA ASN A 187 -36.09 -0.03 -1.57
C ASN A 187 -37.20 -0.98 -1.10
N LYS A 188 -36.87 -2.23 -0.73
CA LYS A 188 -37.85 -3.18 -0.14
C LYS A 188 -38.38 -2.73 1.22
N ILE A 189 -37.60 -2.00 2.00
CA ILE A 189 -37.98 -1.49 3.34
C ILE A 189 -38.80 -0.20 3.22
N THR A 190 -38.65 0.57 2.15
CA THR A 190 -39.41 1.81 1.93
C THR A 190 -40.76 1.60 1.26
N VAL A 191 -40.93 0.50 0.52
CA VAL A 191 -42.17 0.15 -0.19
C VAL A 191 -43.12 -0.70 0.69
N LYS A 192 -42.64 -1.20 1.83
CA LYS A 192 -43.46 -1.79 2.91
C LYS A 192 -43.77 -0.75 3.98
#